data_AF-A0A1U8JB37-F1
#
_entry.id   AF-A0A1U8JB37-F1
#
_cell.length_a   1.000
_cell.length_b   1.000
_cell.length_c   1.000
_cell.angle_alpha   90.00
_cell.angle_beta   90.00
_cell.angle_gamma   90.00
#
_symmetry.space_group_name_H-M   'P 1'
#
loop_
_entity.id
_entity.type
_entity.pdbx_description
1 polymer ?
#
loop_
_entity_poly.entity_id
_entity_poly.type
_entity_poly.pdbx_seq_one_letter_code
_entity_poly.pdbx_strand_id
1 'polypeptide(L)'
;MAIDDKIQQWSDGKQGNIRSLLSTLQYVLWPDSGWKSVPLVDIIEGPSVKRSYQKALLCLHPDKLQQKSAASDKKYIAQRVFDILQDAWTHFNSLGSV
;
A
#
# COMPACT_ATOMS: atom_id res chain seq x y z
N MET A 1 0.47 -20.95 0.99
CA MET A 1 1.44 -19.84 1.03
C MET A 1 1.25 -19.14 2.34
N ALA A 2 2.33 -18.91 3.10
CA ALA A 2 2.23 -18.07 4.28
C ALA A 2 1.88 -16.64 3.85
N ILE A 3 1.16 -15.91 4.70
CA ILE A 3 0.81 -14.52 4.43
C ILE A 3 2.08 -13.68 4.22
N ASP A 4 3.14 -13.99 4.97
CA ASP A 4 4.48 -13.44 4.82
C ASP A 4 5.04 -13.62 3.42
N ASP A 5 5.00 -14.83 2.85
CA ASP A 5 5.50 -15.10 1.50
C ASP A 5 4.81 -14.22 0.46
N LYS A 6 3.49 -14.02 0.61
CA LYS A 6 2.70 -13.17 -0.29
C LYS A 6 3.15 -11.71 -0.21
N ILE A 7 3.35 -11.20 1.01
CA ILE A 7 3.79 -9.81 1.23
C ILE A 7 5.23 -9.63 0.71
N GLN A 8 6.11 -10.58 0.99
CA GLN A 8 7.49 -10.57 0.52
C GLN A 8 7.54 -10.58 -1.01
N GLN A 9 6.87 -11.54 -1.66
CA GLN A 9 6.83 -11.62 -3.12
C GLN A 9 6.23 -10.36 -3.76
N TRP A 10 5.21 -9.76 -3.13
CA TRP A 10 4.62 -8.52 -3.65
C TRP A 10 5.59 -7.34 -3.56
N SER A 11 6.32 -7.21 -2.45
CA SER A 11 7.20 -6.06 -2.17
C SER A 11 8.60 -6.19 -2.76
N ASP A 12 9.05 -7.41 -3.04
CA ASP A 12 10.38 -7.70 -3.59
C ASP A 12 10.66 -6.88 -4.87
N GLY A 13 11.85 -6.27 -4.92
CA GLY A 13 12.25 -5.35 -5.98
C GLY A 13 11.47 -4.01 -6.07
N LYS A 14 10.49 -3.76 -5.19
CA LYS A 14 9.67 -2.52 -5.16
C LYS A 14 9.84 -1.71 -3.88
N GLN A 15 10.54 -2.24 -2.88
CA GLN A 15 10.81 -1.56 -1.62
C GLN A 15 11.43 -0.18 -1.86
N GLY A 16 10.91 0.84 -1.16
CA GLY A 16 11.34 2.23 -1.36
C GLY A 16 10.76 2.95 -2.58
N ASN A 17 10.11 2.25 -3.52
CA ASN A 17 9.45 2.87 -4.67
C ASN A 17 7.94 2.94 -4.47
N ILE A 18 7.45 4.09 -3.98
CA ILE A 18 6.04 4.27 -3.67
C ILE A 18 5.12 4.10 -4.89
N ARG A 19 5.58 4.44 -6.10
CA ARG A 19 4.76 4.32 -7.32
C ARG A 19 4.54 2.85 -7.70
N SER A 20 5.61 2.05 -7.65
CA SER A 20 5.54 0.61 -7.91
C SER A 20 4.69 -0.12 -6.89
N LEU A 21 4.78 0.25 -5.62
CA LEU A 21 3.95 -0.34 -4.56
C LEU A 21 2.46 0.02 -4.76
N LEU A 22 2.14 1.31 -4.94
CA LEU A 22 0.77 1.79 -5.15
C LEU A 22 0.09 1.16 -6.38
N SER A 23 0.78 1.09 -7.52
CA SER A 23 0.21 0.52 -8.74
C SER A 23 -0.06 -0.99 -8.68
N THR A 24 0.49 -1.68 -7.68
CA THR A 24 0.40 -3.14 -7.55
C THR A 24 -0.28 -3.62 -6.26
N LEU A 25 -0.88 -2.72 -5.47
CA LEU A 25 -1.53 -3.05 -4.19
C LEU A 25 -2.66 -4.10 -4.32
N GLN A 26 -3.34 -4.15 -5.47
CA GLN A 26 -4.41 -5.13 -5.74
C GLN A 26 -3.95 -6.60 -5.65
N TYR A 27 -2.64 -6.86 -5.78
CA TYR A 27 -2.11 -8.23 -5.70
C TYR A 27 -1.85 -8.70 -4.26
N VAL A 28 -1.69 -7.77 -3.31
CA VAL A 28 -1.46 -8.11 -1.89
C VAL A 28 -2.74 -8.00 -1.07
N LEU A 29 -3.61 -7.05 -1.40
CA LEU A 29 -4.89 -6.86 -0.71
C LEU A 29 -5.94 -7.90 -1.09
N TRP A 30 -7.05 -7.89 -0.34
CA TRP A 30 -8.22 -8.72 -0.58
C TRP A 30 -9.29 -7.96 -1.39
N PRO A 31 -10.22 -8.65 -2.08
CA PRO A 31 -11.20 -8.06 -2.99
C PRO A 31 -12.02 -6.90 -2.40
N ASP A 32 -12.44 -6.98 -1.13
CA ASP A 32 -13.28 -5.97 -0.46
C ASP A 32 -12.51 -4.95 0.41
N SER A 33 -11.21 -4.80 0.16
CA SER A 33 -10.36 -3.82 0.86
C SER A 33 -10.78 -2.36 0.59
N GLY A 34 -11.55 -2.12 -0.48
CA GLY A 34 -11.91 -0.78 -0.94
C GLY A 34 -10.83 -0.12 -1.79
N TRP A 35 -9.71 -0.81 -2.03
CA TRP A 35 -8.67 -0.35 -2.95
C TRP A 35 -9.15 -0.44 -4.40
N LYS A 36 -8.91 0.63 -5.16
CA LYS A 36 -9.11 0.64 -6.62
C LYS A 36 -7.73 0.69 -7.26
N SER A 37 -7.43 -0.28 -8.12
CA SER A 37 -6.15 -0.34 -8.82
C SER A 37 -5.89 0.95 -9.57
N VAL A 38 -4.67 1.48 -9.43
CA VAL A 38 -4.24 2.71 -10.10
C VAL A 38 -3.09 2.36 -11.06
N PRO A 39 -3.25 2.56 -12.38
CA PRO A 39 -2.16 2.35 -13.33
C PRO A 39 -0.94 3.20 -13.00
N LEU A 40 0.27 2.69 -13.25
CA LEU A 40 1.51 3.43 -12.99
C LEU A 40 1.54 4.79 -13.73
N VAL A 41 0.99 4.84 -14.94
CA VAL A 41 0.89 6.04 -15.77
C VAL A 41 0.08 7.16 -15.10
N ASP A 42 -0.86 6.82 -14.22
CA ASP A 42 -1.71 7.79 -13.52
C ASP A 42 -1.07 8.31 -12.23
N ILE A 43 0.08 7.76 -11.81
CA ILE A 43 0.80 8.09 -10.57
C ILE A 43 2.28 8.43 -10.82
N ILE A 44 2.55 9.14 -11.91
CA ILE A 44 3.87 9.68 -12.21
C ILE A 44 4.12 10.93 -11.35
N GLU A 45 3.19 11.87 -11.36
CA GLU A 45 3.32 13.18 -10.71
C GLU A 45 3.12 13.11 -9.19
N GLY A 46 3.89 13.93 -8.46
CA GLY A 46 3.86 13.97 -6.99
C GLY A 46 2.47 14.12 -6.37
N PRO A 47 1.59 15.02 -6.86
CA PRO A 47 0.21 15.14 -6.39
C PRO A 47 -0.61 13.86 -6.57
N SER A 48 -0.43 13.15 -7.69
CA SER A 48 -1.12 11.89 -7.97
C SER A 48 -0.61 10.75 -7.07
N VAL A 49 0.70 10.71 -6.80
CA VAL A 49 1.30 9.78 -5.82
C VAL A 49 0.72 10.04 -4.43
N LYS A 50 0.72 11.30 -3.97
CA LYS A 50 0.19 11.70 -2.66
C LYS A 50 -1.27 11.30 -2.48
N ARG A 51 -2.11 11.57 -3.49
CA ARG A 51 -3.54 11.21 -3.45
C ARG A 51 -3.75 9.70 -3.37
N SER A 52 -2.98 8.93 -4.14
CA SER A 52 -3.08 7.46 -4.13
C SER A 52 -2.56 6.86 -2.83
N TYR A 53 -1.48 7.40 -2.28
CA TYR A 53 -0.97 7.04 -0.96
C TYR A 53 -2.01 7.29 0.14
N GLN A 54 -2.62 8.46 0.19
CA GLN A 54 -3.69 8.77 1.16
C GLN A 54 -4.86 7.80 1.06
N LYS A 55 -5.29 7.43 -0.15
CA LYS A 55 -6.33 6.41 -0.34
C LYS A 55 -5.90 5.04 0.19
N ALA A 56 -4.64 4.65 -0.02
CA ALA A 56 -4.13 3.38 0.49
C ALA A 56 -4.14 3.37 2.02
N LEU A 57 -3.72 4.46 2.68
CA LEU A 57 -3.78 4.56 4.14
C LEU A 57 -5.21 4.42 4.68
N LEU A 58 -6.20 5.01 4.03
CA LEU A 58 -7.60 4.85 4.42
C LEU A 58 -8.09 3.40 4.32
N CYS A 59 -7.64 2.66 3.30
CA CYS A 59 -7.97 1.23 3.15
C CYS A 59 -7.31 0.37 4.23
N LEU A 60 -6.10 0.73 4.67
CA LEU A 60 -5.29 -0.07 5.58
C LEU A 60 -5.46 0.34 7.05
N HIS A 61 -6.11 1.46 7.33
CA HIS A 61 -6.24 2.00 8.68
C HIS A 61 -7.00 1.03 9.60
N PRO A 62 -6.51 0.77 10.83
CA PRO A 62 -7.11 -0.19 11.75
C PRO A 62 -8.58 0.12 12.08
N ASP A 63 -8.98 1.39 12.18
CA ASP A 63 -10.39 1.80 12.40
C ASP A 63 -11.33 1.22 11.32
N LYS A 64 -10.94 1.30 10.04
CA LYS A 64 -11.73 0.78 8.93
C LYS A 64 -11.82 -0.74 8.94
N LEU A 65 -10.77 -1.41 9.43
CA LEU A 65 -10.74 -2.87 9.55
C LEU A 65 -11.55 -3.36 10.76
N GLN A 66 -11.60 -2.58 11.84
CA GLN A 66 -12.44 -2.85 13.01
C GLN A 66 -13.93 -2.71 12.68
N GLN A 67 -14.32 -1.63 11.98
CA GLN A 67 -15.70 -1.40 11.52
C GLN A 67 -16.24 -2.55 10.65
N LYS A 68 -15.37 -3.23 9.91
CA LYS A 68 -15.73 -4.34 9.00
C LYS A 68 -15.58 -5.73 9.62
N SER A 69 -15.30 -5.84 10.93
CA SER A 69 -14.99 -7.11 11.61
C SER A 69 -13.96 -7.95 10.84
N ALA A 70 -12.87 -7.31 10.38
CA ALA A 70 -11.87 -7.97 9.56
C ALA A 70 -11.18 -9.12 10.32
N ALA A 71 -11.03 -10.27 9.64
CA ALA A 71 -10.27 -11.42 10.14
C ALA A 71 -8.83 -11.05 10.51
N SER A 72 -8.23 -11.77 11.46
CA SER A 72 -6.86 -11.54 11.95
C SER A 72 -5.84 -11.43 10.82
N ASP A 73 -5.96 -12.26 9.79
CA ASP A 73 -5.11 -12.26 8.60
C ASP A 73 -5.14 -10.94 7.83
N LYS A 74 -6.32 -10.33 7.68
CA LYS A 74 -6.48 -9.04 6.98
C LYS A 74 -5.86 -7.89 7.77
N LYS A 75 -5.98 -7.94 9.10
CA LYS A 75 -5.32 -6.96 9.99
C LYS A 75 -3.79 -7.08 9.89
N TYR A 76 -3.29 -8.31 9.86
CA TYR A 76 -1.86 -8.56 9.69
C TYR A 76 -1.35 -8.05 8.33
N ILE A 77 -2.00 -8.42 7.22
CA ILE A 77 -1.66 -7.91 5.88
C ILE A 77 -1.67 -6.39 5.87
N ALA A 78 -2.72 -5.77 6.42
CA ALA A 78 -2.85 -4.33 6.41
C ALA A 78 -1.70 -3.64 7.16
N GLN A 79 -1.34 -4.15 8.34
CA GLN A 79 -0.23 -3.63 9.12
C GLN A 79 1.09 -3.72 8.35
N ARG A 80 1.43 -4.90 7.82
CA ARG A 80 2.69 -5.10 7.09
C ARG A 80 2.78 -4.26 5.81
N VAL A 81 1.68 -4.16 5.06
CA VAL A 81 1.62 -3.33 3.85
C VAL A 81 1.71 -1.84 4.22
N PHE A 82 1.07 -1.42 5.32
CA PHE A 82 1.14 -0.04 5.82
C PHE A 82 2.60 0.36 6.12
N ASP A 83 3.34 -0.47 6.86
CA ASP A 83 4.74 -0.22 7.20
C ASP A 83 5.59 -0.01 5.93
N ILE A 84 5.47 -0.91 4.95
CA ILE A 84 6.21 -0.84 3.67
C ILE A 84 5.88 0.43 2.88
N LEU A 85 4.61 0.83 2.85
CA LEU A 85 4.18 2.05 2.16
C LEU A 85 4.69 3.31 2.88
N GLN A 86 4.74 3.29 4.22
CA GLN A 86 5.24 4.41 5.01
C GLN A 86 6.73 4.64 4.78
N ASP A 87 7.53 3.57 4.71
CA ASP A 87 8.95 3.65 4.39
C ASP A 87 9.17 4.22 2.98
N ALA A 88 8.45 3.69 1.99
CA ALA A 88 8.54 4.17 0.60
C ALA A 88 8.05 5.61 0.44
N TRP A 89 7.03 6.03 1.18
CA TRP A 89 6.57 7.41 1.21
C TRP A 89 7.62 8.33 1.83
N THR A 90 8.28 7.90 2.90
CA THR A 90 9.38 8.66 3.52
C THR A 90 10.52 8.86 2.54
N HIS A 91 10.92 7.82 1.81
CA HIS A 91 11.94 7.92 0.74
C HIS A 91 11.50 8.85 -0.39
N PHE A 92 10.22 8.79 -0.79
CA PHE A 92 9.69 9.67 -1.84
C PHE A 92 9.76 11.15 -1.46
N ASN A 93 9.49 11.50 -0.20
CA ASN A 93 9.54 12.89 0.26
C ASN A 93 10.95 13.36 0.61
N SER A 94 11.86 12.47 1.05
CA SER A 94 13.24 12.85 1.29
C SER A 94 14.00 13.17 0.00
N LEU A 95 13.67 12.50 -1.10
CA LEU A 95 14.23 12.76 -2.43
C LEU A 95 13.56 13.93 -3.18
N GLY A 96 12.38 14.38 -2.73
CA GLY A 96 11.60 15.47 -3.31
C GLY A 96 11.86 16.85 -2.70
N SER A 97 12.94 17.03 -1.94
CA SER A 97 13.31 18.30 -1.30
C SER A 97 14.34 19.13 -2.10
N VAL A 98 14.28 19.09 -3.43
CA VAL A 98 15.01 20.04 -4.30
C VAL A 98 14.06 20.89 -5.12
#